data_AF-A0A2W4ZYL3-F1
#
_entry.id   AF-A0A2W4ZYL3-F1
#
_cell.length_a   1.000
_cell.length_b   1.000
_cell.length_c   1.000
_cell.angle_alpha   90.00
_cell.angle_beta   90.00
_cell.angle_gamma   90.00
#
_symmetry.space_group_name_H-M   'P 1'
#
loop_
_entity.id
_entity.type
_entity.pdbx_description
1 polymer ?
#
loop_
_entity_poly.entity_id
_entity_poly.type
_entity_poly.pdbx_seq_one_letter_code
_entity_poly.pdbx_strand_id
1 'polypeptide(L)'
;MAFARDAGDGRAFRGGIVTRGLTPEERKQQAQEALAAQSALPAEPIAVRVATAVKLTGIGRSTLYELIKSGEIETVKIGRSTLIPYRCLKKLVGG
;
A
#
# COMPACT_ATOMS: atom_id res chain seq x y z
N MET A 1 -10.18 22.56 59.14
CA MET A 1 -9.59 22.92 57.82
C MET A 1 -9.05 21.63 57.21
N ALA A 2 -9.82 20.97 56.33
CA ALA A 2 -9.80 21.09 54.86
C ALA A 2 -8.76 20.10 54.27
N PHE A 3 -9.04 19.21 53.32
CA PHE A 3 -9.96 19.27 52.17
C PHE A 3 -10.53 17.88 51.83
N ALA A 4 -11.76 17.87 51.35
CA ALA A 4 -12.50 16.69 50.92
C ALA A 4 -12.24 16.36 49.43
N ARG A 5 -12.55 15.09 49.11
CA ARG A 5 -12.69 14.46 47.78
C ARG A 5 -13.34 15.38 46.74
N ASP A 6 -12.94 15.24 45.47
CA ASP A 6 -13.94 14.88 44.46
C ASP A 6 -13.32 14.24 43.21
N ALA A 7 -13.94 13.14 42.78
CA ALA A 7 -13.62 12.38 41.60
C ALA A 7 -14.82 12.48 40.65
N GLY A 8 -14.58 13.13 39.51
CA GLY A 8 -15.38 13.03 38.29
C GLY A 8 -16.68 13.84 38.29
N ASP A 9 -16.75 14.86 37.45
CA ASP A 9 -17.95 15.06 36.65
C ASP A 9 -17.66 15.85 35.37
N GLY A 10 -18.30 15.42 34.28
CA GLY A 10 -18.12 15.93 32.94
C GLY A 10 -18.49 17.40 32.83
N ARG A 11 -17.74 18.13 32.00
CA ARG A 11 -18.22 19.40 31.46
C ARG A 11 -18.13 19.40 29.94
N ALA A 12 -19.33 19.32 29.34
CA ALA A 12 -19.60 19.76 27.99
C ALA A 12 -19.07 21.19 27.80
N PHE A 13 -18.27 21.41 26.76
CA PHE A 13 -17.83 22.74 26.35
C PHE A 13 -18.14 22.98 24.87
N ARG A 14 -18.66 24.18 24.61
CA ARG A 14 -19.24 24.65 23.35
C ARG A 14 -18.23 24.64 22.21
N GLY A 15 -18.69 24.17 21.06
CA GLY A 15 -18.26 24.67 19.75
C GLY A 15 -16.80 24.42 19.40
N GLY A 16 -16.46 23.18 19.08
CA GLY A 16 -15.19 22.82 18.48
C GLY A 16 -15.15 21.33 18.21
N ILE A 17 -14.66 20.94 17.03
CA ILE A 17 -14.40 19.53 16.73
C ILE A 17 -13.35 19.06 17.74
N VAL A 18 -13.76 18.21 18.67
CA VAL A 18 -12.85 17.55 19.62
C VAL A 18 -11.96 16.58 18.86
N THR A 19 -10.87 17.05 18.25
CA THR A 19 -9.71 16.18 18.12
C THR A 19 -9.15 16.05 19.54
N ARG A 20 -9.73 15.12 20.33
CA ARG A 20 -9.20 14.68 21.63
C ARG A 20 -7.69 14.64 21.48
N GLY A 21 -6.99 15.57 22.13
CA GLY A 21 -5.56 15.74 21.92
C GLY A 21 -4.89 14.44 22.29
N LEU A 22 -4.45 13.68 21.28
CA LEU A 22 -3.74 12.44 21.52
C LEU A 22 -2.54 12.76 22.40
N THR A 23 -2.43 12.02 23.51
CA THR A 23 -1.24 12.01 24.36
C THR A 23 0.00 11.75 23.48
N PRO A 24 1.19 12.20 23.88
CA PRO A 24 2.42 11.96 23.12
C PRO A 24 2.63 10.46 22.79
N GLU A 25 2.16 9.59 23.66
CA GLU A 25 2.19 8.13 23.50
C GLU A 25 1.14 7.63 22.50
N GLU A 26 -0.10 8.12 22.53
CA GLU A 26 -1.10 7.79 21.51
C GLU A 26 -0.68 8.28 20.10
N ARG A 27 0.04 9.40 20.00
CA ARG A 27 0.60 9.89 18.72
C ARG A 27 1.70 8.98 18.19
N LYS A 28 2.60 8.53 19.06
CA LYS A 28 3.64 7.54 18.71
C LYS A 28 2.99 6.23 18.30
N GLN A 29 2.02 5.75 19.07
CA GLN A 29 1.30 4.51 18.80
C GLN A 29 0.55 4.57 17.47
N GLN A 30 -0.18 5.66 17.19
CA GLN A 30 -0.84 5.84 15.89
C GLN A 30 0.15 5.97 14.72
N ALA A 31 1.28 6.66 14.91
CA ALA A 31 2.31 6.75 13.87
C ALA A 31 2.93 5.37 13.59
N GLN A 32 3.15 4.58 14.65
CA GLN A 32 3.71 3.24 14.57
C GLN A 32 2.72 2.25 13.93
N GLU A 33 1.43 2.33 14.26
CA GLU A 33 0.36 1.55 13.63
C GLU A 33 0.16 1.94 12.16
N ALA A 34 0.18 3.22 11.83
CA ALA A 34 0.08 3.69 10.45
C ALA A 34 1.26 3.23 9.60
N LEU A 35 2.48 3.20 10.15
CA LEU A 35 3.66 2.68 9.47
C LEU A 35 3.61 1.14 9.33
N ALA A 36 3.18 0.43 10.38
CA ALA A 36 2.97 -1.02 10.34
C ALA A 36 1.88 -1.43 9.32
N ALA A 37 0.83 -0.63 9.18
CA ALA A 37 -0.19 -0.83 8.15
C ALA A 37 0.35 -0.61 6.73
N GLN A 38 1.28 0.33 6.55
CA GLN A 38 1.94 0.56 5.26
C GLN A 38 2.92 -0.55 4.90
N SER A 39 3.65 -1.11 5.87
CA SER A 39 4.54 -2.25 5.63
C SER A 39 3.79 -3.58 5.40
N ALA A 40 2.49 -3.63 5.71
CA ALA A 40 1.63 -4.76 5.37
C ALA A 40 1.15 -4.74 3.90
N LEU A 41 1.34 -3.65 3.16
CA LEU A 41 1.08 -3.65 1.72
C LEU A 41 2.08 -4.57 1.01
N PRO A 42 1.64 -5.32 -0.01
CA PRO A 42 2.55 -6.18 -0.75
C PRO A 42 3.65 -5.31 -1.39
N ALA A 43 4.91 -5.61 -1.09
CA ALA A 43 6.07 -4.96 -1.69
C ALA A 43 6.12 -5.16 -3.22
N GLU A 44 5.40 -6.16 -3.71
CA GLU A 44 5.35 -6.54 -5.11
C GLU A 44 4.11 -5.97 -5.82
N PRO A 45 4.27 -5.46 -7.05
CA PRO A 45 3.15 -4.93 -7.81
C PRO A 45 2.22 -6.05 -8.28
N ILE A 46 0.92 -5.76 -8.40
CA ILE A 46 -0.06 -6.71 -8.95
C ILE A 46 0.19 -6.93 -10.45
N ALA A 47 0.41 -5.84 -11.19
CA ALA A 47 0.71 -5.87 -12.61
C ALA A 47 1.57 -4.65 -12.98
N VAL A 48 2.35 -4.78 -14.06
CA VAL A 48 3.27 -3.75 -14.53
C VAL A 48 3.06 -3.49 -16.02
N ARG A 49 3.47 -2.31 -16.50
CA ARG A 49 3.48 -2.03 -17.94
C ARG A 49 4.64 -2.77 -18.62
N VAL A 50 4.56 -2.96 -19.93
CA VAL A 50 5.64 -3.58 -20.74
C VAL A 50 7.00 -2.91 -20.49
N ALA A 51 7.05 -1.58 -20.48
CA ALA A 51 8.30 -0.85 -20.25
C ALA A 51 8.91 -1.13 -18.86
N THR A 52 8.08 -1.37 -17.85
CA THR A 52 8.54 -1.73 -16.51
C THR A 52 8.97 -3.20 -16.46
N ALA A 53 8.25 -4.10 -17.14
CA ALA A 53 8.64 -5.50 -17.25
C ALA A 53 10.03 -5.68 -17.87
N VAL A 54 10.37 -4.89 -18.89
CA VAL A 54 11.72 -4.85 -19.48
C VAL A 54 12.78 -4.52 -18.44
N LYS A 55 12.54 -3.51 -17.60
CA LYS A 55 13.48 -3.11 -16.53
C LYS A 55 13.63 -4.17 -15.45
N LEU A 56 12.54 -4.87 -15.13
CA LEU A 56 12.52 -5.90 -14.08
C LEU A 56 13.16 -7.21 -14.53
N THR A 57 12.98 -7.60 -15.79
CA THR A 57 13.43 -8.90 -16.32
C THR A 57 14.74 -8.83 -17.10
N GLY A 58 15.14 -7.64 -17.57
CA GLY A 58 16.25 -7.47 -18.51
C GLY A 58 15.95 -7.93 -19.94
N ILE A 59 14.77 -8.48 -20.21
CA ILE A 59 14.37 -8.98 -21.53
C ILE A 59 13.98 -7.80 -22.43
N GLY A 60 14.50 -7.79 -23.66
CA GLY A 60 14.20 -6.76 -24.65
C GLY A 60 12.72 -6.70 -25.03
N ARG A 61 12.23 -5.52 -25.42
CA ARG A 61 10.82 -5.30 -25.79
C ARG A 61 10.32 -6.26 -26.87
N SER A 62 11.12 -6.52 -27.90
CA SER A 62 10.71 -7.38 -29.03
C SER A 62 10.42 -8.79 -28.57
N THR A 63 11.37 -9.40 -27.85
CA THR A 63 11.21 -10.74 -27.25
C THR A 63 10.03 -10.79 -26.29
N LEU A 64 9.83 -9.74 -25.49
CA LEU A 64 8.70 -9.67 -24.57
C LEU A 64 7.36 -9.66 -25.33
N TYR A 65 7.27 -8.96 -26.46
CA TYR A 65 6.09 -9.00 -27.32
C TYR A 65 5.92 -10.34 -28.06
N GLU A 66 7.00 -11.01 -28.43
CA GLU A 66 6.96 -12.36 -28.99
C GLU A 66 6.37 -13.35 -27.98
N LEU A 67 6.80 -13.30 -26.72
CA LEU A 67 6.27 -14.13 -25.63
C LEU A 67 4.80 -13.81 -25.30
N ILE A 68 4.41 -12.54 -25.40
CA ILE A 68 3.00 -12.15 -25.29
C ILE A 68 2.19 -12.73 -26.45
N LYS A 69 2.73 -12.70 -27.67
CA LYS A 69 2.07 -13.22 -28.87
C LYS A 69 2.00 -14.75 -28.88
N SER A 70 3.00 -15.45 -28.34
CA SER A 70 3.00 -16.91 -28.18
C SER A 70 2.05 -17.37 -27.08
N GLY A 71 1.65 -16.47 -26.18
CA GLY A 71 0.78 -16.76 -25.04
C GLY A 71 1.53 -17.20 -23.77
N GLU A 72 2.87 -17.22 -23.82
CA GLU A 72 3.70 -17.52 -22.64
C GLU A 72 3.61 -16.42 -21.58
N ILE A 73 3.41 -15.16 -22.00
CA ILE A 73 3.14 -14.04 -21.09
C ILE A 73 1.71 -13.56 -21.29
N GLU A 74 0.88 -13.79 -20.27
CA GLU A 74 -0.48 -13.25 -20.23
C GLU A 74 -0.46 -11.71 -20.07
N THR A 75 -1.44 -11.04 -20.68
CA THR A 75 -1.63 -9.59 -20.53
C THR A 75 -3.09 -9.24 -20.28
N VAL A 76 -3.31 -8.15 -19.55
CA VAL A 76 -4.63 -7.59 -19.26
C VAL A 76 -4.70 -6.18 -19.82
N LYS A 77 -5.72 -5.91 -20.63
CA LYS A 77 -5.95 -4.58 -21.20
C LYS A 77 -6.94 -3.80 -20.33
N ILE A 78 -6.53 -2.62 -19.89
CA ILE A 78 -7.36 -1.67 -19.14
C ILE A 78 -7.35 -0.33 -19.88
N GLY A 79 -8.45 -0.03 -20.57
CA GLY A 79 -8.57 1.13 -21.45
C GLY A 79 -7.48 1.13 -22.53
N ARG A 80 -6.62 2.16 -22.52
CA ARG A 80 -5.48 2.30 -23.45
C ARG A 80 -4.21 1.59 -22.98
N SER A 81 -4.22 0.99 -21.79
CA SER A 81 -3.05 0.39 -21.17
C SER A 81 -3.05 -1.12 -21.30
N THR A 82 -1.91 -1.70 -21.66
CA THR A 82 -1.64 -3.13 -21.54
C THR A 82 -0.78 -3.37 -20.31
N LEU A 83 -1.26 -4.22 -19.40
CA LEU A 83 -0.58 -4.59 -18.18
C LEU A 83 -0.21 -6.07 -18.22
N ILE A 84 0.94 -6.39 -17.66
CA ILE A 84 1.44 -7.75 -17.49
C ILE A 84 1.29 -8.09 -16.01
N PRO A 85 0.51 -9.11 -15.63
CA PRO A 85 0.47 -9.59 -14.26
C PRO A 85 1.86 -9.96 -13.77
N TYR A 86 2.26 -9.46 -12.60
CA TYR A 86 3.63 -9.64 -12.11
C TYR A 86 3.98 -11.12 -11.88
N ARG A 87 2.98 -11.94 -11.52
CA ARG A 87 3.09 -13.40 -11.42
C ARG A 87 3.62 -14.07 -12.70
N CYS A 88 3.28 -13.56 -13.89
CA CYS A 88 3.73 -14.13 -15.15
C CYS A 88 5.23 -13.89 -15.35
N LEU A 89 5.72 -12.70 -14.97
CA LEU A 89 7.15 -12.37 -15.04
C LEU A 89 7.96 -13.22 -14.06
N LYS A 90 7.45 -13.47 -12.85
CA LYS A 90 8.10 -14.37 -11.89
C LYS A 90 8.22 -15.80 -12.40
N LYS A 91 7.14 -16.35 -12.96
CA LYS A 91 7.14 -17.70 -13.54
C LYS A 91 8.14 -17.84 -14.69
N LEU A 92 8.34 -16.78 -15.46
CA LEU A 92 9.26 -16.78 -16.60
C LEU A 92 10.73 -16.85 -16.19
N VAL A 93 11.13 -16.14 -15.12
CA VAL A 93 12.56 -15.96 -14.74
C VAL A 93 12.98 -16.91 -13.62
N GLY A 94 12.06 -17.31 -12.74
CA GLY A 94 12.35 -18.10 -11.54
C GLY A 94 11.53 -19.38 -11.43
N GLY A 95 11.14 -19.97 -12.56
CA GLY A 95 10.69 -21.37 -12.61
C GLY A 95 11.83 -22.32 -12.28
#